data_AF-A0A423GPH7-F1
#
_entry.id   AF-A0A423GPH7-F1
#
_cell.length_a   1.000
_cell.length_b   1.000
_cell.length_c   1.000
_cell.angle_alpha   90.00
_cell.angle_beta   90.00
_cell.angle_gamma   90.00
#
_symmetry.space_group_name_H-M   'P 1'
#
loop_
_entity.id
_entity.type
_entity.pdbx_description
1 polymer ?
#
loop_
_entity_poly.entity_id
_entity_poly.type
_entity_poly.pdbx_seq_one_letter_code
_entity_poly.pdbx_strand_id
1 'polypeptide(L)'
;MPTKSFLPGLILVFCAVASLGSVAAERRAPSQSNSASTTLIETASRQYGDGQLDQAAATLERALHIQPNNPATLHYLGVLRLQQGQYQQAETLAVRSNMRVGSNVALRNRNFQLIQAAQQAQASSTPPNAKEDPVVVQKMLEEEAQRRRDAEMAVAEQSTLDTGRDASNFAQAKADWVSDSSTAGRPRPEGQLQMTSVEPEPAYDEVEIPRGHLPPPGKCRIWFPDRPPGHQPAPGSCKKLRYRVPLGAYLVRG
;
A
#
# COMPACT_ATOMS: atom_id res chain seq x y z
N MET A 1 71.26 -69.76 7.97
CA MET A 1 71.27 -68.29 7.89
C MET A 1 69.98 -67.83 7.23
N PRO A 2 69.12 -67.04 7.89
CA PRO A 2 68.05 -66.32 7.21
C PRO A 2 68.22 -64.80 7.42
N THR A 3 68.50 -64.05 6.35
CA THR A 3 68.39 -62.59 6.36
C THR A 3 67.02 -62.19 5.82
N LYS A 4 66.25 -61.51 6.67
CA LYS A 4 64.90 -61.01 6.42
C LYS A 4 64.98 -59.66 5.70
N SER A 5 64.15 -59.50 4.67
CA SER A 5 63.91 -58.24 3.95
C SER A 5 63.31 -57.17 4.88
N PHE A 6 63.95 -56.01 4.94
CA PHE A 6 63.42 -54.79 5.53
C PHE A 6 62.90 -53.88 4.41
N LEU A 7 61.59 -53.71 4.30
CA LEU A 7 60.94 -52.57 3.61
C LEU A 7 59.43 -52.63 3.85
N PRO A 8 58.92 -52.01 4.93
CA PRO A 8 57.62 -51.32 4.81
C PRO A 8 57.50 -50.06 5.70
N GLY A 9 58.61 -49.40 6.05
CA GLY A 9 58.57 -48.23 6.94
C GLY A 9 58.32 -46.88 6.24
N LEU A 10 58.72 -46.75 4.98
CA LEU A 10 58.84 -45.43 4.33
C LEU A 10 57.59 -44.98 3.56
N ILE A 11 56.59 -45.87 3.37
CA ILE A 11 55.35 -45.56 2.64
C ILE A 11 54.26 -45.00 3.57
N LEU A 12 54.31 -45.28 4.88
CA LEU A 12 53.29 -44.82 5.84
C LEU A 12 53.49 -43.38 6.35
N VAL A 13 54.61 -42.73 6.02
CA VAL A 13 54.86 -41.32 6.42
C VAL A 13 54.33 -40.34 5.36
N PHE A 14 54.10 -40.77 4.12
CA PHE A 14 53.64 -39.87 3.05
C PHE A 14 52.12 -39.60 3.05
N CYS A 15 51.32 -40.37 3.79
CA CYS A 15 49.86 -40.20 3.85
C CYS A 15 49.35 -39.27 4.96
N ALA A 16 50.21 -38.81 5.87
CA ALA A 16 49.76 -37.99 7.02
C ALA A 16 49.69 -36.47 6.73
N VAL A 17 50.23 -35.99 5.60
CA VAL A 17 50.34 -34.55 5.32
C VAL A 17 49.24 -34.01 4.39
N ALA A 18 48.44 -34.88 3.75
CA ALA A 18 47.42 -34.46 2.79
C ALA A 18 46.06 -34.09 3.41
N SER A 19 45.81 -34.38 4.69
CA SER A 19 44.48 -34.22 5.31
C SER A 19 44.19 -32.86 5.96
N LEU A 20 45.11 -31.89 5.91
CA LEU A 20 44.90 -30.55 6.51
C LEU A 20 44.35 -29.49 5.53
N GLY A 21 44.05 -29.84 4.27
CA GLY A 21 43.65 -28.87 3.24
C GLY A 21 42.17 -28.45 3.19
N SER A 22 41.25 -29.19 3.83
CA SER A 22 39.81 -29.07 3.51
C SER A 22 39.01 -28.06 4.34
N VAL A 23 39.52 -27.56 5.46
CA VAL A 23 38.72 -26.71 6.39
C VAL A 23 38.63 -25.24 5.92
N ALA A 24 39.48 -24.79 4.98
CA ALA A 24 39.48 -23.41 4.49
C ALA A 24 38.45 -23.13 3.37
N ALA A 25 37.88 -24.16 2.73
CA ALA A 25 36.96 -24.01 1.61
C ALA A 25 35.56 -23.51 2.04
N GLU A 26 35.13 -23.88 3.24
CA GLU A 26 33.74 -23.69 3.69
C GLU A 26 33.41 -22.25 4.09
N ARG A 27 34.40 -21.46 4.55
CA ARG A 27 34.23 -20.01 4.79
C ARG A 27 34.25 -19.16 3.52
N ARG A 28 34.86 -19.64 2.43
CA ARG A 28 34.94 -18.88 1.16
C ARG A 28 33.61 -18.91 0.39
N ALA A 29 32.91 -20.05 0.40
CA ALA A 29 31.64 -20.21 -0.31
C ALA A 29 30.56 -19.16 0.04
N PRO A 30 30.25 -18.86 1.33
CA PRO A 30 29.25 -17.83 1.67
C PRO A 30 29.71 -16.40 1.36
N SER A 31 31.00 -16.10 1.50
CA SER A 31 31.54 -14.77 1.15
C SER A 31 31.48 -14.52 -0.36
N GLN A 32 31.82 -15.54 -1.16
CA GLN A 32 31.76 -15.48 -2.61
C GLN A 32 30.32 -15.37 -3.11
N SER A 33 29.38 -16.16 -2.55
CA SER A 33 27.97 -16.07 -2.93
C SER A 33 27.37 -14.70 -2.57
N ASN A 34 27.77 -14.12 -1.43
CA ASN A 34 27.37 -12.75 -1.04
C ASN A 34 27.84 -11.74 -2.09
N SER A 35 29.12 -11.80 -2.49
CA SER A 35 29.67 -10.89 -3.49
C SER A 35 29.01 -11.05 -4.88
N ALA A 36 28.72 -12.29 -5.31
CA ALA A 36 28.06 -12.55 -6.57
C ALA A 36 26.61 -12.03 -6.58
N SER A 37 25.88 -12.22 -5.48
CA SER A 37 24.52 -11.68 -5.32
C SER A 37 24.51 -10.15 -5.37
N THR A 38 25.46 -9.48 -4.69
CA THR A 38 25.56 -8.01 -4.73
C THR A 38 25.83 -7.46 -6.13
N THR A 39 26.74 -8.09 -6.90
CA THR A 39 27.05 -7.66 -8.27
C THR A 39 25.85 -7.82 -9.21
N LEU A 40 25.06 -8.89 -9.03
CA LEU A 40 23.82 -9.08 -9.80
C LEU A 40 22.76 -8.03 -9.44
N ILE A 41 22.62 -7.68 -8.16
CA ILE A 41 21.71 -6.60 -7.73
C ILE A 41 22.11 -5.26 -8.35
N GLU A 42 23.40 -4.91 -8.35
CA GLU A 42 23.90 -3.67 -8.97
C GLU A 42 23.68 -3.65 -10.50
N THR A 43 23.84 -4.80 -11.15
CA THR A 43 23.59 -4.95 -12.59
C THR A 43 22.10 -4.76 -12.90
N ALA A 44 21.21 -5.40 -12.12
CA ALA A 44 19.78 -5.23 -12.26
C ALA A 44 19.33 -3.78 -12.00
N SER A 45 19.96 -3.10 -11.03
CA SER A 45 19.69 -1.68 -10.76
C SER A 45 20.01 -0.78 -11.94
N ARG A 46 21.09 -1.06 -12.69
CA ARG A 46 21.42 -0.34 -13.92
C ARG A 46 20.41 -0.64 -15.03
N GLN A 47 20.12 -1.93 -15.26
CA GLN A 47 19.10 -2.35 -16.23
C GLN A 47 17.74 -1.71 -15.97
N TYR A 48 17.34 -1.60 -14.70
CA TYR A 48 16.12 -0.89 -14.28
C TYR A 48 16.17 0.60 -14.66
N GLY A 49 17.27 1.29 -14.36
CA GLY A 49 17.48 2.70 -14.73
C GLY A 49 17.45 2.93 -16.24
N ASP A 50 17.89 1.94 -17.01
CA ASP A 50 17.86 1.95 -18.48
C ASP A 50 16.49 1.53 -19.06
N GLY A 51 15.48 1.25 -18.22
CA GLY A 51 14.15 0.81 -18.64
C GLY A 51 14.06 -0.66 -19.08
N GLN A 52 15.13 -1.44 -18.94
CA GLN A 52 15.22 -2.84 -19.35
C GLN A 52 14.64 -3.78 -18.28
N LEU A 53 13.32 -3.66 -18.02
CA LEU A 53 12.65 -4.32 -16.89
C LEU A 53 12.76 -5.85 -16.92
N ASP A 54 12.60 -6.47 -18.10
CA ASP A 54 12.67 -7.92 -18.23
C ASP A 54 14.08 -8.47 -17.98
N GLN A 55 15.10 -7.74 -18.45
CA GLN A 55 16.48 -8.10 -18.18
C GLN A 55 16.82 -7.95 -16.70
N ALA A 56 16.38 -6.85 -16.08
CA ALA A 56 16.55 -6.63 -14.64
C ALA A 56 15.90 -7.76 -13.82
N ALA A 57 14.69 -8.20 -14.20
CA ALA A 57 13.99 -9.31 -13.56
C ALA A 57 14.79 -10.62 -13.66
N ALA A 58 15.25 -10.97 -14.87
CA ALA A 58 16.05 -12.18 -15.09
C ALA A 58 17.37 -12.15 -14.28
N THR A 59 18.02 -10.99 -14.19
CA THR A 59 19.24 -10.80 -13.39
C THR A 59 18.97 -11.01 -11.89
N LEU A 60 17.85 -10.49 -11.37
CA LEU A 60 17.46 -10.66 -9.97
C LEU A 60 17.00 -12.09 -9.65
N GLU A 61 16.32 -12.76 -10.56
CA GLU A 61 15.96 -14.18 -10.43
C GLU A 61 17.22 -15.05 -10.33
N ARG A 62 18.25 -14.74 -11.12
CA ARG A 62 19.57 -15.38 -10.99
C ARG A 62 20.21 -15.10 -9.64
N ALA A 63 20.14 -13.86 -9.15
CA ALA A 63 20.63 -13.51 -7.81
C ALA A 63 19.89 -14.31 -6.72
N LEU A 64 18.59 -14.53 -6.89
CA LEU A 64 17.76 -15.30 -5.98
C LEU A 64 18.08 -16.80 -6.03
N HIS A 65 18.47 -17.35 -7.18
CA HIS A 65 18.98 -18.72 -7.26
C HIS A 65 20.28 -18.93 -6.47
N ILE A 66 21.17 -17.93 -6.46
CA ILE A 66 22.41 -17.98 -5.67
C ILE A 66 22.10 -17.80 -4.17
N GLN A 67 21.19 -16.87 -3.84
CA GLN A 67 20.78 -16.59 -2.47
C GLN A 67 19.25 -16.43 -2.34
N PRO A 68 18.52 -17.53 -2.08
CA PRO A 68 17.05 -17.53 -2.05
C PRO A 68 16.39 -16.64 -1.00
N ASN A 69 17.17 -16.22 0.00
CA ASN A 69 16.72 -15.48 1.17
C ASN A 69 17.44 -14.14 1.34
N ASN A 70 18.09 -13.62 0.30
CA ASN A 70 18.69 -12.30 0.38
C ASN A 70 17.59 -11.22 0.43
N PRO A 71 17.49 -10.41 1.51
CA PRO A 71 16.41 -9.44 1.65
C PRO A 71 16.48 -8.31 0.61
N ALA A 72 17.68 -7.93 0.15
CA ALA A 72 17.84 -6.89 -0.87
C ALA A 72 17.35 -7.39 -2.24
N THR A 73 17.72 -8.61 -2.65
CA THR A 73 17.22 -9.22 -3.89
C THR A 73 15.70 -9.30 -3.91
N LEU A 74 15.09 -9.77 -2.81
CA LEU A 74 13.63 -9.84 -2.66
C LEU A 74 12.97 -8.46 -2.80
N HIS A 75 13.56 -7.42 -2.20
CA HIS A 75 13.06 -6.05 -2.30
C HIS A 75 13.08 -5.55 -3.76
N TYR A 76 14.22 -5.64 -4.45
CA TYR A 76 14.35 -5.14 -5.82
C TYR A 76 13.48 -5.91 -6.82
N LEU A 77 13.34 -7.23 -6.65
CA LEU A 77 12.40 -8.00 -7.46
C LEU A 77 10.95 -7.55 -7.21
N GLY A 78 10.60 -7.22 -5.96
CA GLY A 78 9.31 -6.64 -5.63
C GLY A 78 9.05 -5.29 -6.30
N VAL A 79 10.04 -4.41 -6.36
CA VAL A 79 9.95 -3.12 -7.08
C VAL A 79 9.66 -3.33 -8.56
N LEU A 80 10.36 -4.28 -9.21
CA LEU A 80 10.09 -4.62 -10.61
C LEU A 80 8.67 -5.15 -10.82
N ARG A 81 8.20 -6.04 -9.94
CA ARG A 81 6.83 -6.58 -10.02
C ARG A 81 5.78 -5.50 -9.84
N LEU A 82 6.03 -4.50 -8.99
CA LEU A 82 5.16 -3.33 -8.85
C LEU A 82 5.05 -2.58 -10.18
N GLN A 83 6.17 -2.29 -10.84
CA GLN A 83 6.18 -1.60 -12.12
C GLN A 83 5.51 -2.40 -13.25
N GLN A 84 5.59 -3.73 -13.19
CA GLN A 84 4.93 -4.64 -14.13
C GLN A 84 3.42 -4.85 -13.83
N GLY A 85 2.85 -4.14 -12.85
CA GLY A 85 1.44 -4.28 -12.46
C GLY A 85 1.12 -5.55 -11.65
N GLN A 86 2.14 -6.32 -11.26
CA GLN A 86 1.99 -7.57 -10.49
C GLN A 86 1.97 -7.27 -8.99
N TYR A 87 0.96 -6.51 -8.56
CA TYR A 87 0.89 -5.93 -7.21
C TYR A 87 0.95 -6.97 -6.08
N GLN A 88 0.22 -8.09 -6.22
CA GLN A 88 0.23 -9.17 -5.21
C GLN A 88 1.63 -9.80 -5.05
N GLN A 89 2.37 -9.97 -6.15
CA GLN A 89 3.72 -10.51 -6.09
C GLN A 89 4.68 -9.52 -5.43
N ALA A 90 4.55 -8.23 -5.75
CA ALA A 90 5.37 -7.16 -5.15
C ALA A 90 5.23 -7.13 -3.62
N GLU A 91 3.98 -7.17 -3.12
CA GLU A 91 3.70 -7.24 -1.68
C GLU A 91 4.32 -8.49 -1.04
N THR A 92 4.08 -9.66 -1.63
CA THR A 92 4.60 -10.94 -1.10
C THR A 92 6.12 -10.92 -0.97
N LEU A 93 6.81 -10.40 -1.98
CA LEU A 93 8.27 -10.29 -1.99
C LEU A 93 8.79 -9.33 -0.92
N ALA A 94 8.14 -8.17 -0.75
CA ALA A 94 8.49 -7.18 0.26
C ALA A 94 8.27 -7.71 1.69
N VAL A 95 7.17 -8.43 1.93
CA VAL A 95 6.88 -9.10 3.21
C VAL A 95 7.92 -10.17 3.50
N ARG A 96 8.26 -11.02 2.52
CA ARG A 96 9.33 -12.03 2.65
C ARG A 96 10.69 -11.41 2.93
N SER A 97 10.99 -10.26 2.30
CA SER A 97 12.20 -9.49 2.58
C SER A 97 12.23 -9.04 4.03
N ASN A 98 11.15 -8.42 4.54
CA ASN A 98 11.07 -7.92 5.92
C ASN A 98 11.36 -8.97 6.99
N MET A 99 10.97 -10.23 6.78
CA MET A 99 11.30 -11.34 7.69
C MET A 99 12.82 -11.60 7.81
N ARG A 100 13.62 -11.14 6.85
CA ARG A 100 15.06 -11.44 6.69
C ARG A 100 15.99 -10.21 6.82
N VAL A 101 15.45 -8.99 6.86
CA VAL A 101 16.19 -7.71 6.84
C VAL A 101 17.10 -7.46 8.06
N GLY A 102 16.97 -8.21 9.16
CA GLY A 102 17.85 -8.09 10.33
C GLY A 102 17.81 -6.69 10.97
N SER A 103 18.93 -6.00 11.13
CA SER A 103 18.98 -4.66 11.74
C SER A 103 18.82 -3.50 10.74
N ASN A 104 18.71 -3.75 9.43
CA ASN A 104 18.65 -2.71 8.42
C ASN A 104 17.27 -2.02 8.38
N VAL A 105 17.12 -0.96 9.20
CA VAL A 105 15.87 -0.18 9.30
C VAL A 105 15.50 0.47 7.96
N ALA A 106 16.48 0.96 7.20
CA ALA A 106 16.22 1.61 5.92
C ALA A 106 15.54 0.67 4.93
N LEU A 107 16.05 -0.56 4.79
CA LEU A 107 15.45 -1.55 3.89
C LEU A 107 14.05 -1.98 4.35
N ARG A 108 13.82 -2.10 5.67
CA ARG A 108 12.49 -2.33 6.23
C ARG A 108 11.49 -1.24 5.85
N ASN A 109 11.90 0.02 5.96
CA ASN A 109 11.06 1.16 5.62
C ASN A 109 10.74 1.18 4.11
N ARG A 110 11.73 0.90 3.25
CA ARG A 110 11.52 0.77 1.80
C ARG A 110 10.56 -0.37 1.45
N ASN A 111 10.66 -1.51 2.13
CA ASN A 111 9.70 -2.61 1.97
C ASN A 111 8.29 -2.22 2.42
N PHE A 112 8.15 -1.46 3.50
CA PHE A 112 6.84 -0.96 3.94
C PHE A 112 6.21 -0.05 2.88
N GLN A 113 6.99 0.88 2.32
CA GLN A 113 6.55 1.74 1.22
C GLN A 113 6.13 0.92 -0.01
N LEU A 114 6.90 -0.11 -0.37
CA LEU A 114 6.58 -1.01 -1.47
C LEU A 114 5.26 -1.77 -1.26
N ILE A 115 5.02 -2.28 -0.04
CA ILE A 115 3.75 -2.95 0.32
C ILE A 115 2.58 -1.98 0.15
N GLN A 116 2.70 -0.77 0.68
CA GLN A 116 1.64 0.23 0.65
C GLN A 116 1.34 0.66 -0.80
N ALA A 117 2.38 0.89 -1.60
CA ALA A 117 2.25 1.21 -3.02
C ALA A 117 1.58 0.07 -3.81
N ALA A 118 1.93 -1.19 -3.53
CA ALA A 118 1.30 -2.34 -4.15
C ALA A 118 -0.19 -2.45 -3.81
N GLN A 119 -0.55 -2.26 -2.54
CA GLN A 119 -1.95 -2.29 -2.08
C GLN A 119 -2.78 -1.17 -2.69
N GLN A 120 -2.24 0.05 -2.75
CA GLN A 120 -2.91 1.20 -3.37
C GLN A 120 -3.12 0.97 -4.87
N ALA A 121 -2.09 0.52 -5.58
CA ALA A 121 -2.18 0.25 -7.01
C ALA A 121 -3.15 -0.92 -7.32
N GLN A 122 -3.23 -1.91 -6.43
CA GLN A 122 -4.22 -2.98 -6.53
C GLN A 122 -5.64 -2.48 -6.29
N ALA A 123 -5.84 -1.61 -5.29
CA ALA A 123 -7.14 -1.00 -5.01
C ALA A 123 -7.59 -0.07 -6.14
N SER A 124 -6.67 0.65 -6.79
CA SER A 124 -7.02 1.49 -7.94
C SER A 124 -7.29 0.70 -9.21
N SER A 125 -6.70 -0.49 -9.37
CA SER A 125 -6.96 -1.38 -10.51
C SER A 125 -8.17 -2.28 -10.31
N THR A 126 -8.65 -2.42 -9.07
CA THR A 126 -9.86 -3.16 -8.73
C THR A 126 -11.01 -2.17 -8.57
N PRO A 127 -12.03 -2.16 -9.45
CA PRO A 127 -13.18 -1.28 -9.24
C PRO A 127 -13.80 -1.56 -7.85
N PRO A 128 -14.26 -0.53 -7.13
CA PRO A 128 -14.70 -0.65 -5.73
C PRO A 128 -15.79 -1.70 -5.49
N ASN A 129 -16.47 -2.16 -6.56
CA ASN A 129 -17.51 -3.19 -6.51
C ASN A 129 -17.08 -4.63 -6.81
N ALA A 130 -15.79 -4.93 -7.01
CA ALA A 130 -15.36 -6.30 -7.35
C ALA A 130 -15.47 -7.33 -6.21
N LYS A 131 -15.89 -6.91 -5.00
CA LYS A 131 -16.14 -7.80 -3.85
C LYS A 131 -17.61 -8.17 -3.69
N GLU A 132 -18.51 -7.59 -4.46
CA GLU A 132 -19.93 -7.95 -4.44
C GLU A 132 -20.18 -9.05 -5.47
N ASP A 133 -20.93 -10.09 -5.08
CA ASP A 133 -21.32 -11.18 -5.96
C ASP A 133 -21.99 -10.58 -7.22
N PRO A 134 -21.50 -10.85 -8.44
CA PRO A 134 -22.05 -10.26 -9.65
C PRO A 134 -23.55 -10.52 -9.81
N VAL A 135 -24.09 -11.59 -9.21
CA VAL A 135 -25.52 -11.88 -9.17
C VAL A 135 -26.28 -10.88 -8.28
N VAL A 136 -25.69 -10.46 -7.17
CA VAL A 136 -26.27 -9.46 -6.25
C VAL A 136 -26.22 -8.06 -6.87
N VAL A 137 -25.13 -7.72 -7.56
CA VAL A 137 -25.01 -6.44 -8.29
C VAL A 137 -26.04 -6.37 -9.43
N GLN A 138 -26.17 -7.44 -10.21
CA GLN A 138 -27.16 -7.53 -11.28
C GLN A 138 -28.59 -7.37 -10.74
N LYS A 139 -28.89 -8.06 -9.63
CA LYS A 139 -30.20 -7.98 -8.97
C LYS A 139 -30.49 -6.57 -8.42
N MET A 140 -29.50 -5.90 -7.82
CA MET A 140 -29.66 -4.52 -7.36
C MET A 140 -29.94 -3.55 -8.51
N LEU A 141 -29.26 -3.71 -9.65
CA LEU A 141 -29.48 -2.89 -10.84
C LEU A 141 -30.89 -3.11 -11.43
N GLU A 142 -31.36 -4.36 -11.45
CA GLU A 142 -32.71 -4.71 -11.92
C GLU A 142 -33.80 -4.15 -10.99
N GLU A 143 -33.61 -4.26 -9.67
CA GLU A 143 -34.52 -3.69 -8.66
C GLU A 143 -34.55 -2.16 -8.72
N GLU A 144 -33.40 -1.50 -8.91
CA GLU A 144 -33.34 -0.05 -9.06
C GLU A 144 -34.00 0.42 -10.37
N ALA A 145 -33.76 -0.28 -11.47
CA ALA A 145 -34.41 0.01 -12.75
C ALA A 145 -35.95 -0.14 -12.66
N GLN A 146 -36.43 -1.13 -11.90
CA GLN A 146 -37.86 -1.30 -11.65
C GLN A 146 -38.43 -0.15 -10.84
N ARG A 147 -37.75 0.27 -9.77
CA ARG A 147 -38.18 1.43 -8.95
C ARG A 147 -38.27 2.72 -9.76
N ARG A 148 -37.33 2.94 -10.70
CA ARG A 148 -37.37 4.10 -11.59
C ARG A 148 -38.58 4.07 -12.52
N ARG A 149 -38.87 2.91 -13.12
CA ARG A 149 -40.06 2.73 -13.97
C ARG A 149 -41.36 2.91 -13.19
N ASP A 150 -41.45 2.37 -11.98
CA ASP A 150 -42.64 2.50 -11.14
C ASP A 150 -42.85 3.98 -10.72
N ALA A 151 -41.76 4.69 -10.42
CA ALA A 151 -41.81 6.13 -10.15
C ALA A 151 -42.22 6.96 -11.38
N GLU A 152 -41.72 6.63 -12.57
CA GLU A 152 -42.12 7.27 -13.82
C GLU A 152 -43.61 7.03 -14.14
N MET A 153 -44.11 5.81 -13.92
CA MET A 153 -45.52 5.48 -14.11
C MET A 153 -46.43 6.19 -13.10
N ALA A 154 -45.99 6.30 -11.83
CA ALA A 154 -46.73 7.05 -10.81
C ALA A 154 -46.83 8.55 -11.17
N VAL A 155 -45.74 9.14 -11.68
CA VAL A 155 -45.75 10.54 -12.16
C VAL A 155 -46.67 10.72 -13.37
N ALA A 156 -46.68 9.76 -14.30
CA ALA A 156 -47.58 9.79 -15.46
C ALA A 156 -49.06 9.68 -15.03
N GLU A 157 -49.38 8.80 -14.09
CA GLU A 157 -50.74 8.62 -13.55
C GLU A 157 -51.23 9.88 -12.83
N GLN A 158 -50.38 10.51 -12.02
CA GLN A 158 -50.68 11.78 -11.36
C GLN A 158 -50.98 12.92 -12.36
N SER A 159 -50.24 12.96 -13.47
CA SER A 159 -50.41 13.96 -14.53
C SER A 159 -51.74 13.79 -15.29
N THR A 160 -52.23 12.55 -15.45
CA THR A 160 -53.54 12.29 -16.07
C THR A 160 -54.72 12.71 -15.18
N LEU A 161 -54.55 12.65 -13.85
CA LEU A 161 -55.56 13.09 -12.89
C LEU A 161 -55.66 14.62 -12.79
N ASP A 162 -54.54 15.33 -12.91
CA ASP A 162 -54.51 16.80 -12.85
C ASP A 162 -55.13 17.43 -14.11
N THR A 163 -54.91 16.81 -15.28
CA THR A 163 -55.53 17.24 -16.55
C THR A 163 -57.08 17.16 -16.51
N GLY A 164 -57.64 16.21 -15.76
CA GLY A 164 -59.09 16.11 -15.53
C GLY A 164 -59.64 17.12 -14.51
N ARG A 165 -58.79 17.57 -13.57
CA ARG A 165 -59.13 18.55 -12.53
C ARG A 165 -59.11 19.98 -13.07
N ASP A 166 -58.18 20.29 -13.98
CA ASP A 166 -58.08 21.61 -14.63
C ASP A 166 -59.20 21.87 -15.65
N ALA A 167 -59.66 20.84 -16.35
CA ALA A 167 -60.84 20.94 -17.22
C ALA A 167 -62.13 21.28 -16.44
N SER A 168 -62.23 20.85 -15.18
CA SER A 168 -63.37 21.12 -14.30
C SER A 168 -63.31 22.52 -13.66
N ASN A 169 -62.12 23.07 -13.45
CA ASN A 169 -61.93 24.38 -12.81
C ASN A 169 -62.12 25.57 -13.77
N PHE A 170 -61.93 25.39 -15.08
CA PHE A 170 -62.11 26.46 -16.07
C PHE A 170 -63.58 26.86 -16.32
N ALA A 171 -64.55 26.05 -15.86
CA ALA A 171 -65.98 26.37 -15.93
C ALA A 171 -66.49 27.21 -14.75
N GLN A 172 -65.75 27.29 -13.65
CA GLN A 172 -66.22 27.90 -12.39
C GLN A 172 -65.65 29.31 -12.11
N ALA A 173 -64.61 29.75 -12.81
CA ALA A 173 -63.92 31.03 -12.56
C ALA A 173 -64.47 32.22 -13.39
N LYS A 174 -65.81 32.31 -13.52
CA LYS A 174 -66.52 33.51 -13.99
C LYS A 174 -67.65 33.89 -13.03
N ALA A 175 -67.38 33.87 -11.73
CA ALA A 175 -68.19 34.60 -10.76
C ALA A 175 -67.31 34.95 -9.56
N ASP A 176 -67.33 36.23 -9.24
CA ASP A 176 -67.03 36.78 -7.92
C ASP A 176 -65.57 36.75 -7.44
N TRP A 177 -64.87 37.88 -7.58
CA TRP A 177 -64.61 38.75 -6.42
C TRP A 177 -64.00 40.11 -6.80
N VAL A 178 -64.62 41.14 -6.25
CA VAL A 178 -64.23 42.56 -6.22
C VAL A 178 -63.63 42.86 -4.84
N SER A 179 -62.55 43.65 -4.85
CA SER A 179 -62.02 44.57 -3.81
C SER A 179 -61.64 44.09 -2.40
N ASP A 180 -60.41 44.47 -2.01
CA ASP A 180 -60.04 45.48 -0.98
C ASP A 180 -58.86 44.98 -0.10
N SER A 181 -57.61 45.39 -0.38
CA SER A 181 -56.78 46.45 0.24
C SER A 181 -56.26 46.15 1.68
N SER A 182 -54.93 46.02 1.86
CA SER A 182 -53.97 46.98 2.48
C SER A 182 -53.35 46.27 3.72
N THR A 183 -52.09 46.35 4.17
CA THR A 183 -50.99 47.33 4.05
C THR A 183 -49.65 46.70 4.52
N ALA A 184 -48.52 47.26 4.04
CA ALA A 184 -47.25 47.55 4.73
C ALA A 184 -46.17 46.47 5.01
N GLY A 185 -44.95 46.75 4.48
CA GLY A 185 -43.65 46.42 5.11
C GLY A 185 -42.52 45.91 4.18
N ARG A 186 -41.67 46.80 3.64
CA ARG A 186 -40.35 46.51 3.02
C ARG A 186 -39.24 46.49 4.11
N PRO A 187 -37.98 45.99 3.90
CA PRO A 187 -37.18 46.02 2.65
C PRO A 187 -36.29 44.78 2.31
N ARG A 188 -35.81 44.75 1.05
CA ARG A 188 -34.68 43.95 0.47
C ARG A 188 -33.33 44.54 0.97
N PRO A 189 -32.15 43.86 0.92
CA PRO A 189 -31.46 43.62 -0.36
C PRO A 189 -30.60 42.33 -0.46
N GLU A 190 -30.13 42.12 -1.68
CA GLU A 190 -29.28 41.04 -2.20
C GLU A 190 -27.83 41.11 -1.68
N GLY A 191 -27.08 40.01 -1.78
CA GLY A 191 -25.62 40.08 -1.60
C GLY A 191 -24.88 38.74 -1.65
N GLN A 192 -24.53 38.31 -2.87
CA GLN A 192 -23.30 37.59 -3.24
C GLN A 192 -22.80 36.43 -2.33
N LEU A 193 -23.11 35.19 -2.72
CA LEU A 193 -22.24 34.05 -2.43
C LEU A 193 -21.05 34.11 -3.39
N GLN A 194 -19.94 34.70 -2.95
CA GLN A 194 -18.65 34.55 -3.62
C GLN A 194 -18.13 33.14 -3.33
N MET A 195 -18.13 32.31 -4.38
CA MET A 195 -17.42 31.05 -4.42
C MET A 195 -15.94 31.37 -4.67
N THR A 196 -15.15 31.53 -3.61
CA THR A 196 -13.69 31.53 -3.74
C THR A 196 -13.24 30.07 -3.76
N SER A 197 -12.95 29.59 -4.95
CA SER A 197 -12.06 28.46 -5.18
C SER A 197 -10.73 28.77 -4.50
N VAL A 198 -10.46 28.14 -3.38
CA VAL A 198 -9.12 28.05 -2.80
C VAL A 198 -8.67 26.64 -3.10
N GLU A 199 -7.79 26.50 -4.08
CA GLU A 199 -6.98 25.30 -4.24
C GLU A 199 -6.29 25.01 -2.90
N PRO A 200 -6.37 23.78 -2.36
CA PRO A 200 -5.59 23.45 -1.19
C PRO A 200 -4.13 23.29 -1.62
N GLU A 201 -3.34 24.31 -1.30
CA GLU A 201 -1.89 24.18 -1.09
C GLU A 201 -1.62 22.93 -0.21
N PRO A 202 -0.52 22.20 -0.42
CA PRO A 202 -0.26 20.96 0.31
C PRO A 202 0.02 21.30 1.77
N ALA A 203 -1.03 21.29 2.58
CA ALA A 203 -0.93 21.30 4.03
C ALA A 203 -0.12 20.07 4.42
N TYR A 204 1.10 20.28 4.87
CA TYR A 204 1.75 19.37 5.81
C TYR A 204 0.89 19.39 7.07
N ASP A 205 -0.17 18.58 7.05
CA ASP A 205 -1.18 18.50 8.09
C ASP A 205 -0.50 18.39 9.45
N GLU A 206 -0.80 19.34 10.32
CA GLU A 206 -0.36 19.32 11.70
C GLU A 206 -0.93 18.04 12.34
N VAL A 207 -0.03 17.09 12.61
CA VAL A 207 -0.40 15.73 13.02
C VAL A 207 -1.12 15.76 14.37
N GLU A 208 -2.45 15.70 14.32
CA GLU A 208 -3.30 15.72 15.51
C GLU A 208 -3.38 14.31 16.12
N ILE A 209 -2.83 14.16 17.32
CA ILE A 209 -2.80 12.88 18.05
C ILE A 209 -3.93 12.88 19.09
N PRO A 210 -4.91 11.95 18.99
CA PRO A 210 -5.97 11.86 19.99
C PRO A 210 -5.40 11.67 21.41
N ARG A 211 -5.95 12.40 22.40
CA ARG A 211 -5.41 12.44 23.77
C ARG A 211 -5.20 11.06 24.42
N GLY A 212 -6.07 10.09 24.13
CA GLY A 212 -5.95 8.71 24.64
C GLY A 212 -4.80 7.88 24.02
N HIS A 213 -4.11 8.43 23.02
CA HIS A 213 -3.04 7.74 22.28
C HIS A 213 -1.66 8.35 22.50
N LEU A 214 -1.58 9.39 23.33
CA LEU A 214 -0.32 9.95 23.79
C LEU A 214 0.45 8.92 24.65
N PRO A 215 1.78 8.85 24.52
CA PRO A 215 2.58 8.04 25.43
C PRO A 215 2.45 8.52 26.88
N PRO A 216 2.64 7.63 27.87
CA PRO A 216 2.67 8.03 29.27
C PRO A 216 3.91 8.89 29.58
N PRO A 217 3.89 9.68 30.68
CA PRO A 217 4.99 10.57 31.06
C PRO A 217 6.35 9.89 31.05
N GLY A 218 7.33 10.51 30.39
CA GLY A 218 8.71 10.01 30.31
C GLY A 218 8.93 8.85 29.33
N LYS A 219 7.89 8.43 28.60
CA LYS A 219 8.01 7.54 27.43
C LYS A 219 7.85 8.33 26.14
N CYS A 220 8.35 7.75 25.05
CA CYS A 220 8.13 8.27 23.71
C CYS A 220 7.37 7.25 22.88
N ARG A 221 6.64 7.71 21.87
CA ARG A 221 5.97 6.86 20.88
C ARG A 221 6.31 7.36 19.48
N ILE A 222 6.54 6.44 18.55
CA ILE A 222 6.63 6.80 17.13
C ILE A 222 5.21 6.80 16.58
N TRP A 223 4.81 7.89 15.95
CA TRP A 223 3.48 8.08 15.36
C TRP A 223 3.56 8.13 13.85
N PHE A 224 2.70 7.37 13.18
CA PHE A 224 2.57 7.37 11.72
C PHE A 224 1.23 8.00 11.34
N PRO A 225 1.19 9.11 10.59
CA PRO A 225 -0.07 9.77 10.22
C PRO A 225 -1.00 8.83 9.42
N ASP A 226 -0.43 7.96 8.58
CA ASP A 226 -1.21 7.04 7.73
C ASP A 226 -1.75 5.78 8.45
N ARG A 227 -1.58 5.68 9.78
CA ARG A 227 -2.03 4.50 10.55
C ARG A 227 -3.20 4.85 11.48
N PRO A 228 -4.23 3.99 11.56
CA PRO A 228 -5.28 4.14 12.56
C PRO A 228 -4.70 4.17 13.98
N PRO A 229 -5.25 4.98 14.91
CA PRO A 229 -4.72 5.13 16.27
C PRO A 229 -4.47 3.82 17.03
N GLY A 230 -5.36 2.83 16.89
CA GLY A 230 -5.22 1.51 17.52
C GLY A 230 -4.12 0.61 16.94
N HIS A 231 -3.60 0.92 15.74
CA HIS A 231 -2.54 0.17 15.06
C HIS A 231 -1.15 0.83 15.17
N GLN A 232 -1.05 1.84 16.03
CA GLN A 232 0.19 2.55 16.30
C GLN A 232 1.08 1.72 17.24
N PRO A 233 2.40 1.69 17.02
CA PRO A 233 3.32 0.92 17.85
C PRO A 233 3.27 1.37 19.32
N ALA A 234 3.57 0.46 20.24
CA ALA A 234 3.54 0.76 21.66
C ALA A 234 4.58 1.83 22.07
N PRO A 235 4.32 2.63 23.12
CA PRO A 235 5.30 3.53 23.70
C PRO A 235 6.56 2.79 24.19
N GLY A 236 7.69 3.48 24.15
CA GLY A 236 9.00 2.94 24.53
C GLY A 236 9.94 3.98 25.10
N SER A 237 11.19 3.58 25.31
CA SER A 237 12.23 4.49 25.82
C SER A 237 12.58 5.56 24.78
N CYS A 238 12.49 6.83 25.16
CA CYS A 238 12.88 7.97 24.33
C CYS A 238 14.31 7.85 23.78
N LYS A 239 15.26 7.39 24.60
CA LYS A 239 16.66 7.21 24.20
C LYS A 239 16.81 6.20 23.04
N LYS A 240 15.98 5.15 23.01
CA LYS A 240 15.98 4.12 21.97
C LYS A 240 15.23 4.58 20.71
N LEU A 241 14.11 5.29 20.88
CA LEU A 241 13.24 5.66 19.77
C LEU A 241 13.74 6.88 18.99
N ARG A 242 14.45 7.82 19.63
CA ARG A 242 14.97 9.03 18.96
C ARG A 242 15.86 8.77 17.73
N TYR A 243 16.54 7.63 17.68
CA TYR A 243 17.43 7.26 16.57
C TYR A 243 16.78 6.28 15.59
N ARG A 244 15.49 5.99 15.73
CA ARG A 244 14.76 4.97 14.96
C ARG A 244 13.49 5.48 14.33
N VAL A 245 13.29 6.81 14.27
CA VAL A 245 12.12 7.44 13.67
C VAL A 245 12.22 7.32 12.14
N PRO A 246 11.31 6.60 11.46
CA PRO A 246 11.29 6.53 10.00
C PRO A 246 10.92 7.87 9.35
N LEU A 247 11.26 8.04 8.07
CA LEU A 247 10.76 9.17 7.27
C LEU A 247 9.23 9.15 7.24
N GLY A 248 8.61 10.33 7.40
CA GLY A 248 7.16 10.48 7.49
C GLY A 248 6.54 10.09 8.83
N ALA A 249 7.34 9.72 9.84
CA ALA A 249 6.87 9.44 11.19
C ALA A 249 7.36 10.48 12.20
N TYR A 250 6.62 10.63 13.29
CA TYR A 250 6.85 11.65 14.31
C TYR A 250 7.24 11.00 15.64
N LEU A 251 8.19 11.61 16.36
CA LEU A 251 8.50 11.19 17.71
C LEU A 251 7.69 12.03 18.71
N VAL A 252 6.74 11.37 19.34
CA VAL A 252 5.82 11.98 20.31
C VAL A 252 6.36 11.71 21.72
N ARG A 253 6.36 12.73 22.56
CA ARG A 253 6.82 12.66 23.96
C ARG A 253 5.63 12.78 24.89
N GLY A 254 5.65 12.00 25.96
CA GLY A 254 4.65 12.03 27.03
C GLY A 254 5.17 12.75 28.24
#